data_AF-X5XZP7-F1
#
_entry.id   AF-X5XZP7-F1
#
_cell.length_a   1.000
_cell.length_b   1.000
_cell.length_c   1.000
_cell.angle_alpha   90.00
_cell.angle_beta   90.00
_cell.angle_gamma   90.00
#
_symmetry.space_group_name_H-M   'P 1'
#
loop_
_entity.id
_entity.type
_entity.pdbx_description
1 polymer ?
#
loop_
_entity_poly.entity_id
_entity_poly.type
_entity_poly.pdbx_seq_one_letter_code
_entity_poly.pdbx_strand_id
1 'polypeptide(L)'
;MAPGSTVAAVARQYDVATSLIYKWRRTLRARETGFAEVVVVPDEPVAVSVPAAPPAVIELEIAGKVRLRIPLTTPPTLAAAMVKALGV
;
A
#
# COMPACT_ATOMS: atom_id res chain seq x y z
N MET A 1 3.88 -9.02 5.89
CA MET A 1 4.70 -9.99 6.67
C MET A 1 3.73 -10.88 7.40
N ALA A 2 3.75 -12.19 7.15
CA ALA A 2 2.89 -13.11 7.88
C ALA A 2 3.36 -13.20 9.35
N PRO A 3 2.45 -13.42 10.32
CA PRO A 3 2.84 -13.72 11.70
C PRO A 3 3.89 -14.85 11.72
N GLY A 4 5.01 -14.66 12.43
CA GLY A 4 6.14 -15.60 12.48
C GLY A 4 7.24 -15.39 11.43
N SER A 5 7.06 -14.49 10.46
CA SER A 5 8.13 -14.15 9.50
C SER A 5 9.19 -13.24 10.12
N THR A 6 10.48 -13.56 9.97
CA THR A 6 11.57 -12.68 10.42
C THR A 6 11.94 -11.64 9.35
N VAL A 7 12.44 -10.48 9.78
CA VAL A 7 12.89 -9.42 8.84
C VAL A 7 14.00 -9.94 7.92
N ALA A 8 14.87 -10.82 8.42
CA ALA A 8 15.94 -11.43 7.63
C ALA A 8 15.42 -12.37 6.54
N ALA A 9 14.40 -13.18 6.84
CA ALA A 9 13.77 -14.06 5.85
C ALA A 9 13.15 -13.24 4.71
N VAL A 10 12.46 -12.15 5.05
CA VAL A 10 11.86 -11.23 4.08
C VAL A 10 12.93 -10.49 3.28
N ALA A 11 13.99 -10.01 3.94
CA ALA A 11 15.13 -9.38 3.27
C ALA A 11 15.74 -10.30 2.19
N ARG A 12 15.95 -11.58 2.53
CA ARG A 12 16.47 -12.59 1.61
C ARG A 12 15.50 -12.91 0.47
N GLN A 13 14.20 -13.02 0.76
CA GLN A 13 13.19 -13.32 -0.26
C GLN A 13 13.15 -12.28 -1.37
N TYR A 14 13.32 -11.00 -1.02
CA TYR A 14 13.22 -9.88 -1.95
C TYR A 14 14.56 -9.28 -2.36
N ASP A 15 15.68 -9.91 -1.96
CA ASP A 15 17.06 -9.44 -2.20
C ASP A 15 17.28 -7.97 -1.82
N VAL A 16 16.86 -7.61 -0.59
CA VAL A 16 17.02 -6.26 -0.05
C VAL A 16 17.78 -6.27 1.26
N ALA A 17 18.55 -5.21 1.52
CA ALA A 17 19.17 -5.02 2.82
C ALA A 17 18.11 -4.82 3.91
N THR A 18 18.27 -5.49 5.06
CA THR A 18 17.42 -5.33 6.26
C THR A 18 17.26 -3.86 6.68
N SER A 19 18.29 -3.04 6.48
CA SER A 19 18.28 -1.60 6.76
C SER A 19 17.24 -0.83 5.94
N LEU A 20 16.99 -1.23 4.68
CA LEU A 20 15.96 -0.63 3.83
C LEU A 20 14.56 -0.92 4.38
N ILE A 21 14.32 -2.14 4.86
CA ILE A 21 13.05 -2.52 5.48
C ILE A 21 12.78 -1.63 6.71
N TYR A 22 13.77 -1.42 7.57
CA TYR A 22 13.62 -0.52 8.72
C TYR A 22 13.41 0.94 8.31
N LYS A 23 14.11 1.40 7.28
CA LYS A 23 13.94 2.75 6.72
C LYS A 23 12.52 2.96 6.22
N TRP A 24 11.99 2.05 5.40
CA TRP A 24 10.62 2.13 4.89
C TRP A 24 9.58 2.07 6.00
N ARG A 25 9.74 1.18 6.98
CA ARG A 25 8.85 1.14 8.17
C ARG A 25 8.81 2.47 8.91
N ARG A 26 9.96 3.13 9.07
CA ARG A 26 10.04 4.45 9.72
C ARG A 26 9.35 5.52 8.87
N THR A 27 9.61 5.56 7.57
CA THR A 27 9.00 6.55 6.65
C THR A 27 7.49 6.39 6.56
N LEU A 28 6.97 5.17 6.51
CA LEU A 28 5.53 4.91 6.44
C LEU A 28 4.83 5.31 7.75
N ARG A 29 5.40 4.97 8.91
CA ARG A 29 4.87 5.44 10.21
C ARG A 29 4.93 6.95 10.37
N ALA A 30 5.94 7.61 9.81
CA ALA A 30 6.01 9.08 9.84
C ALA A 30 4.91 9.74 8.99
N ARG A 31 4.34 9.02 8.00
CA ARG A 31 3.21 9.47 7.19
C ARG A 31 1.85 9.18 7.86
N GLU A 32 1.77 8.12 8.66
CA GLU A 32 0.61 7.77 9.48
C GLU A 32 0.66 8.53 10.81
N THR A 33 0.11 9.74 10.84
CA THR A 33 -0.08 10.48 12.09
C THR A 33 -1.37 9.98 12.77
N GLY A 34 -1.24 9.00 13.68
CA GLY A 34 -2.38 8.51 14.46
C GLY A 34 -2.17 7.10 15.03
N PHE A 35 -3.05 6.69 15.94
CA PHE A 35 -3.15 5.32 16.41
C PHE A 35 -4.02 4.52 15.43
N ALA A 36 -3.55 3.35 14.99
CA ALA A 36 -4.40 2.41 14.28
C ALA A 36 -5.36 1.78 15.29
N GLU A 37 -6.67 1.90 15.06
CA GLU A 37 -7.68 1.23 15.87
C GLU A 37 -7.46 -0.29 15.80
N VAL A 38 -7.21 -0.92 16.95
CA VAL A 38 -7.05 -2.37 17.07
C VAL A 38 -8.29 -2.90 17.77
N VAL A 39 -9.13 -3.61 17.04
CA VAL A 39 -10.27 -4.34 17.61
C VAL A 39 -9.76 -5.71 18.08
N VAL A 40 -9.80 -5.94 19.40
CA VAL A 40 -9.51 -7.26 19.98
C VAL A 40 -10.79 -8.08 19.94
N VAL A 41 -10.86 -9.05 19.03
CA VAL A 41 -11.95 -10.03 18.95
C VAL A 41 -11.56 -11.24 19.80
N PRO A 42 -12.46 -11.78 20.67
CA PRO A 42 -12.22 -12.99 21.43
C PRO A 42 -11.84 -14.18 20.54
N ASP A 43 -11.09 -15.13 21.10
CA ASP A 43 -10.50 -16.30 20.43
C ASP A 43 -11.60 -17.32 20.03
N GLU A 44 -12.40 -16.96 19.03
CA GLU A 44 -13.15 -17.91 18.21
C GLU A 44 -12.24 -18.35 17.06
N PRO A 45 -12.34 -19.56 16.49
CA PRO A 45 -11.48 -19.99 15.41
C PRO A 45 -11.60 -18.99 14.25
N VAL A 46 -10.62 -18.09 14.18
CA VAL A 46 -10.57 -17.02 13.21
C VAL A 46 -10.39 -17.69 11.87
N ALA A 47 -11.48 -17.86 11.12
CA ALA A 47 -11.39 -17.93 9.68
C ALA A 47 -10.54 -16.72 9.29
N VAL A 48 -9.34 -16.98 8.80
CA VAL A 48 -8.35 -15.95 8.51
C VAL A 48 -9.03 -14.93 7.61
N SER A 49 -9.45 -13.80 8.20
CA SER A 49 -10.00 -12.69 7.47
C SER A 49 -8.84 -12.17 6.63
N VAL A 50 -8.77 -12.65 5.38
CA VAL A 50 -7.84 -12.13 4.40
C VAL A 50 -8.07 -10.62 4.41
N PRO A 51 -7.08 -9.79 4.77
CA PRO A 51 -7.24 -8.35 4.72
C PRO A 51 -7.74 -8.04 3.31
N ALA A 52 -8.92 -7.41 3.22
CA ALA A 52 -9.55 -7.14 1.94
C ALA A 52 -8.49 -6.52 1.04
N ALA A 53 -8.23 -7.18 -0.10
CA ALA A 53 -7.21 -6.70 -1.03
C ALA A 53 -7.50 -5.22 -1.28
N PRO A 54 -6.49 -4.34 -1.20
CA PRO A 54 -6.70 -2.93 -1.46
C PRO A 54 -7.39 -2.82 -2.83
N PRO A 55 -8.43 -1.97 -2.96
CA PRO A 55 -9.19 -1.88 -4.20
C PRO A 55 -8.20 -1.62 -5.33
N ALA A 56 -8.32 -2.35 -6.44
CA ALA A 56 -7.36 -2.19 -7.51
C ALA A 56 -7.41 -0.74 -8.06
N VAL A 57 -6.22 -0.14 -8.20
CA VAL A 57 -6.02 1.25 -8.60
C VAL A 57 -5.02 1.26 -9.74
N ILE A 58 -5.29 2.07 -10.75
CA ILE A 58 -4.34 2.36 -11.83
C ILE A 58 -3.44 3.51 -11.35
N GLU A 59 -2.14 3.28 -11.30
CA GLU A 59 -1.16 4.31 -10.95
C GLU A 59 -0.38 4.77 -12.17
N LEU A 60 -0.34 6.09 -12.40
CA LEU A 60 0.46 6.71 -13.45
C LEU A 60 1.47 7.65 -12.81
N GLU A 61 2.70 7.59 -13.29
CA GLU A 61 3.74 8.57 -12.99
C GLU A 61 4.07 9.35 -14.26
N ILE A 62 3.89 10.66 -14.21
CA ILE A 62 4.10 11.57 -15.33
C ILE A 62 5.37 12.37 -15.07
N ALA A 63 6.39 12.12 -15.91
CA ALA A 63 7.69 12.81 -15.91
C ALA A 63 8.37 12.90 -14.52
N GLY A 64 8.09 11.96 -13.61
CA GLY A 64 8.61 11.97 -12.23
C GLY A 64 8.09 13.09 -11.33
N LYS A 65 7.14 13.90 -11.80
CA LYS A 65 6.65 15.10 -11.09
C LYS A 65 5.23 14.95 -10.57
N VAL A 66 4.39 14.19 -11.28
CA VAL A 66 2.98 14.01 -10.94
C VAL A 66 2.69 12.53 -10.83
N ARG A 67 2.10 12.12 -9.71
CA ARG A 67 1.60 10.76 -9.51
C ARG A 67 0.08 10.79 -9.45
N LEU A 68 -0.55 10.11 -10.39
CA LEU A 68 -2.00 9.99 -10.50
C LEU A 68 -2.44 8.60 -10.04
N ARG A 69 -3.48 8.53 -9.22
CA ARG A 69 -4.07 7.26 -8.74
C ARG A 69 -5.54 7.25 -9.12
N ILE A 70 -5.94 6.30 -9.95
CA ILE A 70 -7.31 6.18 -10.49
C ILE A 70 -7.94 4.88 -9.96
N PRO A 71 -8.89 4.95 -9.01
CA PRO A 71 -9.66 3.78 -8.60
C PRO A 71 -10.46 3.19 -9.76
N LEU A 72 -10.66 1.87 -9.80
CA LEU A 72 -11.49 1.19 -10.81
C LEU A 72 -12.95 1.65 -10.86
N THR A 73 -13.45 2.30 -9.81
CA THR A 73 -14.79 2.89 -9.76
C THR A 73 -14.88 4.23 -10.50
N THR A 74 -13.76 4.76 -10.98
CA THR A 74 -13.73 6.05 -11.67
C THR A 74 -14.36 5.92 -13.06
N PRO A 75 -15.34 6.78 -13.41
CA PRO A 75 -15.89 6.80 -14.76
C PRO A 75 -14.79 7.05 -15.81
N PRO A 76 -14.78 6.33 -16.94
CA PRO A 76 -13.72 6.44 -17.94
C PRO A 76 -13.60 7.84 -18.52
N THR A 77 -14.71 8.57 -18.64
CA THR A 77 -14.73 9.97 -19.09
C THR A 77 -14.01 10.90 -18.13
N LEU A 78 -14.18 10.69 -16.82
CA LEU A 78 -13.51 11.46 -15.78
C LEU A 78 -12.01 11.14 -15.75
N ALA A 79 -11.64 9.86 -15.83
CA ALA A 79 -10.25 9.43 -15.91
C ALA A 79 -9.54 10.04 -17.13
N ALA A 80 -10.19 10.03 -18.31
CA ALA A 80 -9.65 10.63 -19.53
C ALA A 80 -9.51 12.15 -19.40
N ALA A 81 -10.47 12.83 -18.79
CA ALA A 81 -10.40 14.28 -18.55
C ALA A 81 -9.25 14.64 -17.61
N MET A 82 -9.03 13.87 -16.55
CA MET A 82 -7.91 14.06 -15.62
C MET A 82 -6.56 13.88 -16.31
N VAL A 83 -6.42 12.84 -17.14
CA VAL A 83 -5.19 12.63 -17.93
C VAL A 83 -4.97 13.76 -18.93
N LYS A 84 -6.03 14.19 -19.63
CA LYS A 84 -5.95 15.30 -20.59
C LYS A 84 -5.60 16.64 -19.95
N ALA A 85 -6.13 16.91 -18.75
CA ALA A 85 -5.83 18.13 -18.00
C ALA A 85 -4.35 18.25 -17.60
N LEU A 86 -3.64 17.11 -17.50
CA LEU A 86 -2.22 17.06 -17.18
C LEU A 86 -1.32 17.35 -18.39
N GLY A 87 -1.88 17.42 -19.60
CA GLY A 87 -1.23 18.02 -20.77
C GLY A 87 0.11 17.42 -21.20
N VAL A 88 0.33 16.12 -20.96
CA VAL A 88 1.47 15.38 -21.54
C VAL A 88 1.29 15.23 -23.03
#